data_AF-M6RMA4-F1
#
_entry.id   AF-M6RMA4-F1
#
_cell.length_a   1.000
_cell.length_b   1.000
_cell.length_c   1.000
_cell.angle_alpha   90.00
_cell.angle_beta   90.00
_cell.angle_gamma   90.00
#
_symmetry.space_group_name_H-M   'P 1'
#
loop_
_entity.id
_entity.type
_entity.pdbx_description
1 polymer ?
#
loop_
_entity_poly.entity_id
_entity_poly.type
_entity_poly.pdbx_seq_one_letter_code
_entity_poly.pdbx_strand_id
1 'polypeptide(L)'
;MNSFLYTKSNLNSEAPIVFIGDSQILSGIHPQELEIKIGRPIWFLPRPSEQPEGMLLRWKEYEQKIKIKPSLVVVNGSVFSIADMDVASAHRTLELNYDSFHFEIFTKTIFRNFYLKNISSGLYYLLGRIFPFYV
;
A
#
# COMPACT_ATOMS: atom_id res chain seq x y z
N MET A 1 10.90 11.32 -0.77
CA MET A 1 10.92 9.84 -0.68
C MET A 1 11.77 9.45 0.51
N ASN A 2 11.26 8.56 1.36
CA ASN A 2 11.88 8.17 2.64
C ASN A 2 13.06 7.22 2.37
N SER A 3 14.29 7.54 2.77
CA SER A 3 15.50 6.77 2.41
C SER A 3 15.51 5.32 2.94
N PHE A 4 14.65 5.00 3.90
CA PHE A 4 14.47 3.66 4.46
C PHE A 4 13.65 2.72 3.57
N LEU A 5 12.79 3.28 2.71
CA LEU A 5 11.86 2.52 1.86
C LEU A 5 12.29 2.47 0.39
N TYR A 6 13.21 3.36 0.01
CA TYR A 6 13.67 3.52 -1.36
C TYR A 6 15.18 3.55 -1.37
N THR A 7 15.76 2.73 -2.23
CA THR A 7 17.16 2.91 -2.56
C THR A 7 17.31 3.99 -3.65
N LYS A 8 18.28 4.88 -3.43
CA LYS A 8 18.76 5.83 -4.46
C LYS A 8 20.09 5.29 -4.96
N SER A 9 20.11 4.18 -5.70
CA SER A 9 21.35 3.81 -6.38
C SER A 9 21.54 4.66 -7.63
N ASN A 10 22.81 4.92 -7.93
CA ASN A 10 23.29 5.47 -9.20
C ASN A 10 23.17 4.45 -10.36
N LEU A 11 22.51 3.31 -10.16
CA LEU A 11 22.18 2.31 -11.19
C LEU A 11 21.01 2.85 -12.05
N ASN A 12 21.22 4.02 -12.66
CA ASN A 12 20.21 4.87 -13.28
C ASN A 12 19.60 4.30 -14.58
N SER A 13 19.91 3.07 -14.98
CA SER A 13 19.38 2.46 -16.21
C SER A 13 18.45 1.27 -16.00
N GLU A 14 18.37 0.70 -14.79
CA GLU A 14 17.59 -0.52 -14.57
C GLU A 14 16.26 -0.25 -13.86
N ALA A 15 15.18 -0.80 -14.42
CA ALA A 15 13.83 -0.66 -13.84
C ALA A 15 13.77 -1.31 -12.44
N PRO A 16 13.12 -0.64 -11.46
CA PRO A 16 13.12 -1.07 -10.07
C PRO A 16 12.33 -2.38 -9.86
N ILE A 17 12.66 -3.10 -8.81
CA ILE A 17 11.82 -4.18 -8.27
C ILE A 17 10.96 -3.58 -7.16
N VAL A 18 9.64 -3.74 -7.28
CA VAL A 18 8.67 -3.17 -6.34
C VAL A 18 8.12 -4.27 -5.45
N PHE A 19 8.19 -4.05 -4.14
CA PHE A 19 7.61 -4.95 -3.13
C PHE A 19 6.36 -4.31 -2.54
N ILE A 20 5.26 -5.05 -2.59
CA ILE A 20 3.96 -4.68 -2.02
C ILE A 20 3.56 -5.80 -1.06
N GLY A 21 3.10 -5.46 0.13
CA GLY A 21 2.68 -6.46 1.11
C GLY A 21 2.49 -5.88 2.49
N ASP A 22 2.35 -6.77 3.46
CA ASP A 22 2.18 -6.38 4.85
C ASP A 22 3.53 -6.18 5.58
N SER A 23 3.47 -5.91 6.88
CA SER A 23 4.63 -5.72 7.74
C SER A 23 5.57 -6.93 7.86
N GLN A 24 5.19 -8.13 7.41
CA GLN A 24 6.10 -9.28 7.43
C GLN A 24 7.25 -9.13 6.43
N ILE A 25 7.09 -8.32 5.36
CA ILE A 25 8.21 -7.93 4.49
C ILE A 25 9.22 -7.05 5.25
N LEU A 26 8.73 -6.21 6.17
CA LEU A 26 9.56 -5.26 6.92
C LEU A 26 10.37 -5.91 8.04
N SER A 27 9.97 -7.09 8.52
CA SER A 27 10.69 -7.80 9.58
C SER A 27 11.82 -8.66 9.00
N GLY A 28 12.99 -8.06 8.82
CA GLY A 28 14.25 -8.79 8.63
C GLY A 28 14.92 -8.65 7.26
N ILE A 29 14.34 -7.91 6.32
CA ILE A 29 14.94 -7.66 5.01
C ILE A 29 15.10 -6.16 4.78
N HIS A 30 16.35 -5.70 4.64
CA HIS A 30 16.66 -4.30 4.34
C HIS A 30 16.76 -4.07 2.81
N PRO A 31 16.04 -3.08 2.24
CA PRO A 31 16.08 -2.77 0.80
C PRO A 31 17.50 -2.56 0.25
N GLN A 32 18.38 -1.94 1.04
CA GLN A 32 19.76 -1.68 0.67
C GLN A 32 20.56 -2.97 0.51
N GLU A 33 20.37 -3.95 1.39
CA GLU A 33 21.07 -5.24 1.31
C GLU A 33 20.60 -6.06 0.10
N LEU A 34 19.28 -6.03 -0.19
CA LEU A 34 18.71 -6.64 -1.39
C LEU A 34 19.24 -5.98 -2.67
N GLU A 35 19.31 -4.64 -2.70
CA GLU A 35 19.85 -3.91 -3.84
C GLU A 35 21.31 -4.29 -4.11
N ILE A 36 22.15 -4.37 -3.07
CA ILE A 36 23.56 -4.78 -3.19
C ILE A 36 23.67 -6.21 -3.77
N LYS A 37 22.80 -7.13 -3.36
CA LYS A 37 22.83 -8.53 -3.84
C LYS A 37 22.26 -8.71 -5.24
N ILE A 38 21.19 -8.00 -5.58
CA ILE A 38 20.46 -8.14 -6.86
C ILE A 38 21.04 -7.22 -7.94
N GLY A 39 21.70 -6.12 -7.54
CA GLY A 39 22.23 -5.13 -8.45
C GLY A 39 21.15 -4.25 -9.10
N ARG A 40 19.96 -4.13 -8.48
CA ARG A 40 18.82 -3.36 -9.00
C ARG A 40 18.17 -2.48 -7.93
N PRO A 41 17.60 -1.33 -8.29
CA PRO A 41 16.85 -0.51 -7.35
C PRO A 41 15.69 -1.29 -6.74
N ILE A 42 15.53 -1.21 -5.42
CA ILE A 42 14.49 -1.92 -4.66
C ILE A 42 13.58 -0.89 -4.00
N TRP A 43 12.29 -0.98 -4.28
CA TRP A 43 11.28 -0.08 -3.75
C TRP A 43 10.30 -0.84 -2.87
N PHE A 44 10.34 -0.54 -1.58
CA PHE A 44 9.47 -1.13 -0.58
C PHE A 44 8.26 -0.23 -0.36
N LEU A 45 7.08 -0.76 -0.67
CA LEU A 45 5.78 -0.16 -0.37
C LEU A 45 4.96 -0.99 0.66
N PRO A 46 5.55 -1.68 1.67
CA PRO A 46 4.78 -2.45 2.62
C PRO A 46 4.10 -1.56 3.66
N ARG A 47 3.01 -2.07 4.24
CA ARG A 47 2.25 -1.39 5.28
C ARG A 47 1.78 -2.35 6.37
N PRO A 48 1.67 -1.90 7.62
CA PRO A 48 1.14 -2.73 8.68
C PRO A 48 -0.29 -3.19 8.33
N SER A 49 -0.56 -4.47 8.54
CA SER A 49 -1.90 -5.06 8.37
C SER A 49 -2.51 -4.94 6.97
N GLU A 50 -1.69 -4.73 5.94
CA GLU A 50 -2.17 -4.52 4.57
C GLU A 50 -2.97 -5.74 4.05
N GLN A 51 -4.15 -5.47 3.50
CA GLN A 51 -5.02 -6.46 2.86
C GLN A 51 -4.84 -6.43 1.34
N PRO A 52 -5.21 -7.50 0.60
CA PRO A 52 -5.11 -7.54 -0.87
C PRO A 52 -5.75 -6.33 -1.57
N GLU A 53 -6.86 -5.81 -1.06
CA GLU A 53 -7.52 -4.61 -1.57
C GLU A 53 -6.68 -3.34 -1.38
N GLY A 54 -6.00 -3.22 -0.24
CA GLY A 54 -5.03 -2.15 0.01
C GLY A 54 -3.83 -2.25 -0.94
N MET A 55 -3.27 -3.45 -1.09
CA MET A 55 -2.16 -3.71 -2.01
C MET A 55 -2.50 -3.32 -3.45
N LEU A 56 -3.72 -3.61 -3.90
CA LEU A 56 -4.21 -3.22 -5.23
C LEU A 56 -4.38 -1.70 -5.36
N LEU A 57 -4.83 -1.03 -4.30
CA LEU A 57 -4.97 0.43 -4.28
C LEU A 57 -3.59 1.11 -4.36
N ARG A 58 -2.63 0.59 -3.59
CA ARG A 58 -1.21 0.99 -3.61
C ARG A 58 -0.59 0.84 -4.99
N TRP A 59 -0.84 -0.29 -5.66
CA TRP A 59 -0.37 -0.50 -7.03
C TRP A 59 -0.92 0.57 -7.99
N LYS A 60 -2.22 0.90 -7.90
CA LYS A 60 -2.82 1.95 -8.73
C LYS A 60 -2.24 3.33 -8.45
N GLU A 61 -2.00 3.66 -7.18
CA GLU A 61 -1.32 4.92 -6.84
C GLU A 61 0.10 4.99 -7.43
N TYR A 62 0.83 3.87 -7.36
CA TYR A 62 2.16 3.75 -7.95
C TYR A 62 2.12 4.02 -9.46
N GLU A 63 1.21 3.37 -10.18
CA GLU A 63 1.03 3.55 -11.63
C GLU A 63 0.73 5.01 -11.99
N GLN A 64 -0.12 5.68 -11.20
CA GLN A 64 -0.51 7.07 -11.43
C GLN A 64 0.61 8.07 -11.13
N LYS A 65 1.29 7.92 -9.98
CA LYS A 65 2.22 8.92 -9.45
C LYS A 65 3.64 8.72 -9.96
N ILE A 66 4.13 7.49 -10.00
CA ILE A 66 5.55 7.19 -10.22
C ILE A 66 5.84 6.91 -11.70
N LYS A 67 4.87 6.41 -12.47
CA LYS A 67 4.92 6.21 -13.95
C LYS A 67 6.15 5.44 -14.49
N ILE A 68 6.93 4.82 -13.62
CA ILE A 68 8.08 3.99 -13.96
C ILE A 68 7.61 2.55 -13.99
N LYS A 69 7.81 1.86 -15.11
CA LYS A 69 7.46 0.44 -15.22
C LYS A 69 8.49 -0.39 -14.43
N PRO A 70 8.08 -1.13 -13.38
CA PRO A 70 9.01 -1.97 -12.63
C PRO A 70 9.45 -3.16 -13.47
N SER A 71 10.64 -3.70 -13.17
CA SER A 71 11.13 -4.93 -13.79
C SER A 71 10.45 -6.16 -13.20
N LEU A 72 10.07 -6.09 -11.93
CA LEU A 72 9.35 -7.13 -11.20
C LEU A 72 8.49 -6.49 -10.11
N VAL A 73 7.29 -7.03 -9.90
CA VAL A 73 6.44 -6.71 -8.75
C VAL A 73 6.34 -7.96 -7.88
N VAL A 74 6.79 -7.85 -6.64
CA VAL A 74 6.69 -8.91 -5.64
C VAL A 74 5.53 -8.56 -4.71
N VAL A 75 4.54 -9.45 -4.63
CA VAL A 75 3.38 -9.31 -3.76
C VAL A 75 3.50 -10.33 -2.64
N ASN A 76 3.60 -9.87 -1.40
CA ASN A 76 3.54 -10.73 -0.22
C ASN A 76 2.16 -10.63 0.43
N GLY A 77 1.35 -11.67 0.22
CA GLY A 77 0.14 -11.89 1.00
C GLY A 77 0.45 -12.86 2.14
N SER A 78 0.41 -12.39 3.38
CA SER A 78 0.49 -13.28 4.53
C SER A 78 -0.81 -14.08 4.68
N VAL A 79 -0.74 -15.27 5.29
CA VAL A 79 -1.94 -16.07 5.61
C VAL A 79 -2.91 -15.26 6.49
N PHE A 80 -2.39 -14.35 7.32
CA PHE A 80 -3.19 -13.43 8.13
C PHE A 80 -3.89 -12.33 7.31
N SER A 81 -3.32 -11.94 6.17
CA SER A 81 -3.95 -11.00 5.22
C SER A 81 -5.00 -11.66 4.31
N ILE A 82 -5.06 -12.99 4.27
CA ILE A 82 -5.99 -13.76 3.43
C ILE A 82 -7.11 -14.41 4.28
N ALA A 83 -6.88 -14.55 5.59
CA ALA A 83 -7.87 -15.06 6.52
C ALA A 83 -8.94 -14.01 6.83
N ASP A 84 -10.21 -14.43 6.81
CA ASP A 84 -11.40 -13.60 7.08
C ASP A 84 -11.54 -13.30 8.59
N MET A 85 -10.53 -12.61 9.15
CA MET A 85 -10.40 -12.27 10.57
C MET A 85 -10.44 -10.74 10.79
N ASP A 86 -10.44 -10.29 12.06
CA ASP A 86 -10.46 -8.88 12.50
C ASP A 86 -9.35 -7.98 11.90
N VAL A 87 -8.41 -8.53 11.14
CA VAL A 87 -7.40 -7.77 10.41
C VAL A 87 -8.04 -6.90 9.31
N ALA A 88 -9.10 -7.38 8.66
CA ALA A 88 -9.79 -6.61 7.62
C ALA A 88 -10.54 -5.39 8.18
N SER A 89 -11.07 -5.45 9.41
CA SER A 89 -11.69 -4.29 10.06
C SER A 89 -10.64 -3.26 10.48
N ALA A 90 -9.53 -3.71 11.06
CA ALA A 90 -8.40 -2.84 11.41
C ALA A 90 -7.80 -2.15 10.17
N HIS A 91 -7.57 -2.88 9.08
CA HIS A 91 -7.08 -2.32 7.81
C HIS A 91 -8.02 -1.25 7.26
N ARG A 92 -9.34 -1.52 7.21
CA ARG A 92 -10.32 -0.52 6.75
C ARG A 92 -10.27 0.75 7.60
N THR A 93 -10.21 0.63 8.92
CA THR A 93 -10.12 1.81 9.81
C THR A 93 -8.84 2.60 9.55
N LEU A 94 -7.71 1.92 9.38
CA LEU A 94 -6.43 2.56 9.05
C LEU A 94 -6.49 3.32 7.72
N GLU A 95 -7.02 2.67 6.68
CA GLU A 95 -7.12 3.25 5.34
C GLU A 95 -8.08 4.46 5.31
N LEU A 96 -9.25 4.32 5.93
CA LEU A 96 -10.27 5.36 5.92
C LEU A 96 -9.84 6.59 6.73
N ASN A 97 -9.19 6.40 7.88
CA ASN A 97 -8.89 7.49 8.81
C ASN A 97 -7.49 8.10 8.62
N TYR A 98 -6.47 7.30 8.28
CA TYR A 98 -5.08 7.73 8.38
C TYR A 98 -4.33 7.77 7.05
N ASP A 99 -4.87 7.20 5.97
CA ASP A 99 -4.15 7.17 4.70
C ASP A 99 -4.36 8.43 3.82
N SER A 100 -3.91 8.48 2.57
CA SER A 100 -4.29 9.49 1.57
C SER A 100 -5.74 9.28 1.09
N PHE A 101 -6.32 10.32 0.48
CA PHE A 101 -7.62 10.19 -0.15
C PHE A 101 -7.53 9.37 -1.44
N HIS A 102 -8.38 8.36 -1.56
CA HIS A 102 -8.44 7.47 -2.73
C HIS A 102 -9.83 7.54 -3.36
N PHE A 103 -9.92 8.22 -4.50
CA PHE A 103 -11.19 8.40 -5.22
C PHE A 103 -11.74 7.07 -5.76
N GLU A 104 -10.87 6.08 -5.96
CA GLU A 104 -11.19 4.72 -6.38
C GLU A 104 -12.12 4.01 -5.39
N ILE A 105 -12.11 4.38 -4.11
CA ILE A 105 -12.99 3.79 -3.09
C ILE A 105 -14.47 4.11 -3.38
N PHE A 106 -14.76 5.28 -3.97
CA PHE A 106 -16.13 5.66 -4.35
C PHE A 106 -16.51 5.16 -5.74
N THR A 107 -15.56 5.16 -6.67
CA THR A 107 -15.85 4.92 -8.09
C THR A 107 -15.79 3.45 -8.51
N LYS A 108 -15.02 2.61 -7.81
CA LYS A 108 -14.85 1.20 -8.17
C LYS A 108 -15.61 0.30 -7.19
N THR A 109 -16.51 -0.53 -7.72
CA THR A 109 -17.37 -1.43 -6.93
C THR A 109 -16.59 -2.34 -5.98
N ILE A 110 -15.43 -2.85 -6.40
CA ILE A 110 -14.62 -3.76 -5.58
C ILE A 110 -14.12 -3.08 -4.30
N PHE A 111 -13.63 -1.84 -4.40
CA PHE A 111 -13.15 -1.07 -3.26
C PHE A 111 -14.32 -0.54 -2.42
N ARG A 112 -15.40 -0.10 -3.07
CA ARG A 112 -16.58 0.35 -2.37
C ARG A 112 -17.15 -0.75 -1.48
N ASN A 113 -17.30 -1.97 -1.98
CA ASN A 113 -17.87 -3.07 -1.21
C ASN A 113 -16.97 -3.47 -0.03
N PHE A 114 -15.65 -3.38 -0.21
CA PHE A 114 -14.70 -3.72 0.85
C PHE A 114 -14.61 -2.64 1.92
N TYR A 115 -14.46 -1.36 1.52
CA TYR A 115 -14.23 -0.24 2.45
C TYR A 115 -15.51 0.44 2.94
N LEU A 116 -16.52 0.57 2.08
CA LEU A 116 -17.77 1.28 2.35
C LEU A 116 -18.93 0.29 2.49
N LYS A 117 -19.00 -0.41 3.63
CA LYS A 117 -20.07 -1.38 3.92
C LYS A 117 -21.47 -0.75 3.96
N ASN A 118 -21.56 0.54 4.23
CA ASN A 118 -22.83 1.29 4.22
C ASN A 118 -22.60 2.77 3.90
N ILE A 119 -23.68 3.50 3.62
CA ILE A 119 -23.66 4.93 3.27
C ILE A 119 -23.01 5.77 4.38
N SER A 120 -23.24 5.42 5.64
CA SER A 120 -22.61 6.08 6.80
C SER A 120 -21.09 5.99 6.74
N SER A 121 -20.52 4.83 6.37
CA SER A 121 -19.07 4.65 6.19
C SER A 121 -18.50 5.62 5.15
N GLY A 122 -19.24 5.85 4.05
CA GLY A 122 -18.84 6.79 3.00
C GLY A 122 -18.88 8.25 3.47
N LEU A 123 -19.89 8.62 4.24
CA LEU A 123 -19.99 9.94 4.87
C LEU A 123 -18.87 10.16 5.88
N TYR A 124 -18.59 9.18 6.74
CA TYR A 124 -17.45 9.24 7.67
C TYR A 124 -16.12 9.38 6.94
N TYR A 125 -15.92 8.66 5.83
CA TYR A 125 -14.71 8.80 5.03
C TYR A 125 -14.56 10.18 4.40
N LEU A 126 -15.65 10.82 3.96
CA LEU A 126 -15.60 12.20 3.46
C LEU A 126 -15.38 13.22 4.59
N LEU A 127 -16.10 13.07 5.71
CA LEU A 127 -16.04 14.01 6.82
C LEU A 127 -14.71 13.96 7.58
N GLY A 128 -14.17 12.77 7.81
CA GLY A 128 -12.85 12.58 8.44
C GLY A 128 -11.70 13.20 7.63
N ARG A 129 -11.92 13.44 6.33
CA ARG A 129 -10.93 14.11 5.45
C ARG A 129 -11.03 15.62 5.49
N ILE A 130 -12.24 16.16 5.68
CA ILE A 130 -12.47 17.60 5.81
C ILE A 130 -12.09 18.08 7.23
N PHE A 131 -12.28 17.24 8.24
CA PHE A 131 -12.02 17.55 9.65
C PHE A 131 -11.10 16.53 10.33
N PRO A 132 -9.79 16.51 10.01
CA PRO A 132 -8.86 15.50 10.51
C PRO A 132 -8.56 15.53 12.02
N PHE A 133 -9.15 16.46 12.78
CA PHE A 133 -8.89 16.67 14.22
C PHE A 133 -10.13 16.58 15.13
N TYR A 134 -11.30 16.17 14.61
CA TYR A 134 -12.57 16.25 15.35
C TYR A 134 -13.42 14.96 15.38
N VAL A 135 -12.85 13.80 15.04
CA VAL A 135 -13.52 12.50 15.14
C VAL A 135 -12.66 11.49 15.88
#